data_AF-A0A800JE66-F1
#
_entry.id   AF-A0A800JE66-F1
#
_cell.length_a   1.000
_cell.length_b   1.000
_cell.length_c   1.000
_cell.angle_alpha   90.00
_cell.angle_beta   90.00
_cell.angle_gamma   90.00
#
_symmetry.space_group_name_H-M   'P 1'
#
loop_
_entity.id
_entity.type
_entity.pdbx_description
1 polymer ?
#
loop_
_entity_poly.entity_id
_entity_poly.type
_entity_poly.pdbx_seq_one_letter_code
_entity_poly.pdbx_strand_id
1 'polypeptide(L)'
;MPRAGLYAHWRSGGADETALALLPDPEWDPHREVLVAEEIPAPDSTDANAKVVPARYEFYDPKRVVISTDAESSTVLMLNDKHHPAWQVTVDGKPAALLRANYLMRGVHLSPGKHTVEFKFAPAAGSIRISLAGLGLAGVLGALLVFLPSRRREDDDGPEEVDVEITIPSDDPETPTADETASKDELPAPSRRKSRSRSGRRRKR
;
A
#
# COMPACT_ATOMS: atom_id res chain seq x y z
N MET A 1 -19.75 -25.68 -13.30
CA MET A 1 -18.39 -25.42 -13.81
C MET A 1 -17.44 -26.53 -13.37
N PRO A 2 -16.52 -26.99 -14.22
CA PRO A 2 -15.29 -27.65 -13.75
C PRO A 2 -14.43 -26.65 -12.95
N ARG A 3 -13.45 -27.13 -12.16
CA ARG A 3 -12.55 -26.23 -11.42
C ARG A 3 -11.44 -25.63 -12.29
N ALA A 4 -11.03 -26.38 -13.32
CA ALA A 4 -10.23 -25.88 -14.44
C ALA A 4 -10.80 -26.45 -15.75
N GLY A 5 -10.82 -25.65 -16.81
CA GLY A 5 -11.37 -26.05 -18.10
C GLY A 5 -10.72 -25.31 -19.27
N LEU A 6 -10.70 -25.97 -20.43
CA LEU A 6 -10.22 -25.45 -21.70
C LEU A 6 -11.38 -24.84 -22.49
N TYR A 7 -11.26 -23.56 -22.83
CA TYR A 7 -12.25 -22.81 -23.59
C TYR A 7 -11.71 -22.56 -25.01
N ALA A 8 -12.40 -23.07 -26.04
CA ALA A 8 -12.01 -22.87 -27.44
C ALA A 8 -12.54 -21.52 -28.01
N HIS A 9 -13.43 -20.84 -27.29
CA HIS A 9 -13.99 -19.53 -27.66
C HIS A 9 -13.77 -18.52 -26.53
N TRP A 10 -13.27 -17.34 -26.86
CA TRP A 10 -13.01 -16.24 -25.93
C TRP A 10 -13.13 -14.87 -26.60
N ARG A 11 -13.26 -13.82 -25.78
CA ARG A 11 -13.11 -12.43 -26.21
C ARG A 11 -12.00 -11.78 -25.40
N SER A 12 -11.04 -11.15 -26.07
CA SER A 12 -9.87 -10.49 -25.48
C SER A 12 -10.00 -8.96 -25.49
N GLY A 13 -9.04 -8.26 -24.87
CA GLY A 13 -8.93 -6.79 -24.94
C GLY A 13 -10.06 -6.01 -24.24
N GLY A 14 -10.88 -6.69 -23.42
CA GLY A 14 -12.02 -6.08 -22.74
C GLY A 14 -11.64 -5.27 -21.50
N ALA A 15 -12.19 -4.07 -21.35
CA ALA A 15 -12.15 -3.35 -20.08
C ALA A 15 -12.89 -4.11 -18.97
N ASP A 16 -12.49 -3.91 -17.72
CA ASP A 16 -13.09 -4.60 -16.57
C ASP A 16 -14.59 -4.29 -16.43
N GLU A 17 -14.99 -3.06 -16.72
CA GLU A 17 -16.37 -2.60 -16.74
C GLU A 17 -17.20 -3.32 -17.81
N THR A 18 -16.60 -3.60 -18.99
CA THR A 18 -17.25 -4.36 -20.07
C THR A 18 -17.42 -5.81 -19.69
N ALA A 19 -16.41 -6.43 -19.07
CA ALA A 19 -16.53 -7.79 -18.55
C ALA A 19 -17.62 -7.88 -17.47
N LEU A 20 -17.60 -6.97 -16.49
CA LEU A 20 -18.61 -6.88 -15.43
C LEU A 20 -20.04 -6.64 -15.96
N ALA A 21 -20.20 -5.91 -17.06
CA ALA A 21 -21.50 -5.68 -17.70
C ALA A 21 -22.03 -6.92 -18.45
N LEU A 22 -21.16 -7.80 -18.94
CA LEU A 22 -21.52 -9.04 -19.65
C LEU A 22 -21.74 -10.23 -18.71
N LEU A 23 -21.07 -10.29 -17.55
CA LEU A 23 -21.26 -11.39 -16.58
C LEU A 23 -22.74 -11.65 -16.13
N PRO A 24 -23.64 -10.64 -16.02
CA PRO A 24 -25.06 -10.85 -15.72
C PRO A 24 -25.97 -10.93 -16.97
N ASP A 25 -25.43 -10.88 -18.19
CA ASP A 25 -26.21 -10.93 -19.43
C ASP A 25 -26.75 -12.36 -19.67
N PRO A 26 -28.09 -12.58 -19.77
CA PRO A 26 -28.66 -13.89 -19.99
C PRO A 26 -28.35 -14.49 -21.37
N GLU A 27 -27.90 -13.70 -22.35
CA GLU A 27 -27.47 -14.19 -23.66
C GLU A 27 -26.02 -14.72 -23.66
N TRP A 28 -25.26 -14.49 -22.58
CA TRP A 28 -23.88 -14.94 -22.43
C TRP A 28 -23.76 -16.25 -21.63
N ASP A 29 -23.20 -17.30 -22.23
CA ASP A 29 -23.02 -18.61 -21.58
C ASP A 29 -21.59 -18.82 -21.04
N PRO A 30 -21.35 -18.69 -19.71
CA PRO A 30 -20.05 -18.93 -19.09
C PRO A 30 -19.58 -20.39 -19.15
N HIS A 31 -20.43 -21.32 -19.62
CA HIS A 31 -20.06 -22.71 -19.88
C HIS A 31 -19.47 -22.94 -21.29
N ARG A 32 -19.38 -21.90 -22.13
CA ARG A 32 -18.84 -21.98 -23.50
C ARG A 32 -17.78 -20.93 -23.79
N GLU A 33 -18.01 -19.71 -23.31
CA GLU A 33 -17.15 -18.56 -23.58
C GLU A 33 -16.46 -18.05 -22.32
N VAL A 34 -15.24 -17.53 -22.49
CA VAL A 34 -14.50 -16.83 -21.44
C VAL A 34 -14.14 -15.41 -21.89
N LEU A 35 -14.36 -14.43 -21.00
CA LEU A 35 -13.98 -13.03 -21.21
C LEU A 35 -12.58 -12.82 -20.63
N VAL A 36 -11.64 -12.31 -21.43
CA VAL A 36 -10.23 -12.11 -21.06
C VAL A 36 -9.93 -10.61 -21.10
N ALA A 37 -9.33 -10.08 -20.02
CA ALA A 37 -9.02 -8.65 -19.92
C ALA A 37 -7.78 -8.26 -20.74
N GLU A 38 -6.81 -9.17 -20.85
CA GLU A 38 -5.59 -8.98 -21.64
C GLU A 38 -5.86 -9.19 -23.14
N GLU A 39 -5.06 -8.55 -23.98
CA GLU A 39 -5.09 -8.79 -25.42
C GLU A 39 -4.30 -10.05 -25.78
N ILE A 40 -4.94 -10.98 -26.49
CA ILE A 40 -4.38 -12.27 -26.92
C ILE A 40 -4.87 -12.57 -28.35
N PRO A 41 -4.25 -13.52 -29.09
CA PRO A 41 -4.75 -13.91 -30.40
C PRO A 41 -6.24 -14.30 -30.35
N ALA A 42 -6.98 -13.99 -31.42
CA ALA A 42 -8.36 -14.44 -31.59
C ALA A 42 -8.43 -15.98 -31.65
N PRO A 43 -9.57 -16.60 -31.29
CA PRO A 43 -9.74 -18.05 -31.38
C PRO A 43 -9.70 -18.54 -32.83
N ASP A 44 -9.00 -19.66 -33.05
CA ASP A 44 -8.96 -20.35 -34.37
C ASP A 44 -10.36 -20.89 -34.77
N SER A 45 -11.21 -21.17 -33.77
CA SER A 45 -12.54 -21.74 -33.95
C SER A 45 -13.63 -20.68 -33.72
N THR A 46 -14.54 -20.58 -34.70
CA THR A 46 -15.78 -19.80 -34.58
C THR A 46 -16.96 -20.60 -34.03
N ASP A 47 -16.76 -21.86 -33.63
CA ASP A 47 -17.84 -22.65 -33.01
C ASP A 47 -18.06 -22.26 -31.54
N ALA A 48 -18.98 -21.32 -31.33
CA ALA A 48 -19.48 -20.93 -30.01
C ALA A 48 -20.25 -22.06 -29.26
N ASN A 49 -20.38 -23.26 -29.83
CA ASN A 49 -20.92 -24.46 -29.18
C ASN A 49 -19.84 -25.47 -28.76
N ALA A 50 -18.56 -25.15 -28.98
CA ALA A 50 -17.43 -25.98 -28.56
C ALA A 50 -17.52 -26.29 -27.06
N LYS A 51 -17.40 -27.57 -26.70
CA LYS A 51 -17.56 -28.03 -25.31
C LYS A 51 -16.30 -27.72 -24.51
N VAL A 52 -16.46 -27.07 -23.35
CA VAL A 52 -15.35 -26.86 -22.40
C VAL A 52 -14.83 -28.20 -21.89
N VAL A 53 -13.56 -28.51 -22.19
CA VAL A 53 -12.91 -29.76 -21.78
C VAL A 53 -12.35 -29.59 -20.36
N PRO A 54 -12.72 -30.42 -19.37
CA PRO A 54 -12.16 -30.34 -18.02
C PRO A 54 -10.67 -30.67 -18.00
N ALA A 55 -9.85 -29.80 -17.41
CA ALA A 55 -8.41 -30.01 -17.32
C ALA A 55 -8.03 -30.90 -16.12
N ARG A 56 -6.92 -31.66 -16.23
CA ARG A 56 -6.47 -32.59 -15.18
C ARG A 56 -5.53 -31.88 -14.22
N TYR A 57 -5.88 -31.85 -12.94
CA TYR A 57 -4.94 -31.47 -11.89
C TYR A 57 -3.93 -32.61 -11.65
N GLU A 58 -2.65 -32.28 -11.63
CA GLU A 58 -1.56 -33.16 -11.20
C GLU A 58 -1.08 -32.83 -9.79
N PHE A 59 -1.12 -31.53 -9.43
CA PHE A 59 -0.77 -31.05 -8.11
C PHE A 59 -1.64 -29.83 -7.73
N TYR A 60 -2.05 -29.75 -6.46
CA TYR A 60 -2.88 -28.65 -5.95
C TYR A 60 -2.49 -28.28 -4.51
N ASP A 61 -1.79 -27.18 -4.36
CA ASP A 61 -1.41 -26.52 -3.11
C ASP A 61 -1.83 -25.02 -3.18
N PRO A 62 -2.17 -24.36 -2.06
CA PRO A 62 -2.56 -22.94 -2.05
C PRO A 62 -1.57 -21.95 -2.68
N LYS A 63 -0.30 -22.34 -2.88
CA LYS A 63 0.75 -21.54 -3.54
C LYS A 63 1.26 -22.15 -4.85
N ARG A 64 0.87 -23.38 -5.20
CA ARG A 64 1.34 -24.08 -6.41
C ARG A 64 0.26 -25.03 -6.97
N VAL A 65 -0.15 -24.79 -8.21
CA VAL A 65 -1.12 -25.63 -8.93
C VAL A 65 -0.48 -26.09 -10.23
N VAL A 66 -0.45 -27.40 -10.47
CA VAL A 66 0.06 -28.01 -11.72
C VAL A 66 -1.09 -28.76 -12.40
N ILE A 67 -1.31 -28.45 -13.67
CA ILE A 67 -2.40 -28.97 -14.48
C ILE A 67 -1.82 -29.50 -15.81
N SER A 68 -2.20 -30.71 -16.20
CA SER A 68 -1.99 -31.21 -17.56
C SER A 68 -3.23 -31.03 -18.43
N THR A 69 -2.99 -30.65 -19.68
CA THR A 69 -4.01 -30.34 -20.69
C THR A 69 -3.69 -31.06 -21.99
N ASP A 70 -4.74 -31.40 -22.75
CA ASP A 70 -4.66 -31.89 -24.13
C ASP A 70 -5.60 -30.99 -24.94
N ALA A 71 -5.03 -30.07 -25.72
CA ALA A 71 -5.76 -29.00 -26.41
C ALA A 71 -5.86 -29.31 -27.91
N GLU A 72 -7.07 -29.53 -28.42
CA GLU A 72 -7.30 -29.83 -29.85
C GLU A 72 -7.11 -28.59 -30.74
N SER A 73 -7.26 -27.38 -30.19
CA SER A 73 -7.08 -26.08 -30.86
C SER A 73 -6.35 -25.09 -29.95
N SER A 74 -6.04 -23.90 -30.47
CA SER A 74 -5.76 -22.72 -29.63
C SER A 74 -6.88 -22.55 -28.60
N THR A 75 -6.53 -22.34 -27.32
CA THR A 75 -7.49 -22.37 -26.22
C THR A 75 -7.05 -21.52 -25.03
N VAL A 76 -8.00 -21.04 -24.23
CA VAL A 76 -7.73 -20.48 -22.90
C VAL A 76 -8.00 -21.55 -21.83
N LEU A 77 -6.96 -21.93 -21.08
CA LEU A 77 -7.13 -22.67 -19.84
C LEU A 77 -7.57 -21.69 -18.75
N MET A 78 -8.81 -21.83 -18.27
CA MET A 78 -9.34 -21.05 -17.15
C MET A 78 -9.37 -21.90 -15.87
N LEU A 79 -8.93 -21.32 -14.76
CA LEU A 79 -9.06 -21.85 -13.40
C LEU A 79 -10.07 -20.99 -12.63
N ASN A 80 -11.09 -21.61 -12.04
CA ASN A 80 -12.07 -20.96 -11.17
C ASN A 80 -11.52 -20.69 -9.75
N ASP A 81 -10.31 -20.13 -9.69
CA ASP A 81 -9.64 -19.61 -8.51
C ASP A 81 -9.28 -18.13 -8.78
N LYS A 82 -9.21 -17.31 -7.72
CA LYS A 82 -8.97 -15.86 -7.84
C LYS A 82 -7.64 -15.50 -8.54
N HIS A 83 -7.71 -14.55 -9.48
CA HIS A 83 -6.58 -13.84 -10.07
C HIS A 83 -5.91 -12.87 -9.09
N HIS A 84 -4.58 -12.78 -9.16
CA HIS A 84 -3.77 -11.82 -8.41
C HIS A 84 -2.41 -11.67 -9.11
N PRO A 85 -1.87 -10.45 -9.32
CA PRO A 85 -0.66 -10.20 -10.13
C PRO A 85 0.65 -10.76 -9.54
N ALA A 86 0.61 -11.34 -8.35
CA ALA A 86 1.73 -12.11 -7.78
C ALA A 86 1.68 -13.62 -8.08
N TRP A 87 0.69 -14.11 -8.84
CA TRP A 87 0.81 -15.40 -9.49
C TRP A 87 1.74 -15.27 -10.70
N GLN A 88 2.58 -16.28 -10.90
CA GLN A 88 3.33 -16.51 -12.13
C GLN A 88 2.75 -17.77 -12.77
N VAL A 89 2.72 -17.82 -14.10
CA VAL A 89 2.33 -19.02 -14.85
C VAL A 89 3.45 -19.43 -15.80
N THR A 90 3.70 -20.74 -15.89
CA THR A 90 4.55 -21.33 -16.91
C THR A 90 3.78 -22.39 -17.70
N VAL A 91 4.13 -22.52 -18.98
CA VAL A 91 3.65 -23.56 -19.89
C VAL A 91 4.88 -24.32 -20.37
N ASP A 92 4.92 -25.63 -20.10
CA ASP A 92 6.07 -26.52 -20.38
C ASP A 92 7.40 -25.95 -19.85
N GLY A 93 7.35 -25.37 -18.64
CA GLY A 93 8.50 -24.75 -17.96
C GLY A 93 8.87 -23.34 -18.45
N LYS A 94 8.29 -22.84 -19.55
CA LYS A 94 8.55 -21.49 -20.08
C LYS A 94 7.58 -20.48 -19.46
N PRO A 95 8.00 -19.24 -19.12
CA PRO A 95 7.08 -18.18 -18.70
C PRO A 95 6.00 -17.90 -19.74
N ALA A 96 4.75 -17.75 -19.29
CA ALA A 96 3.60 -17.39 -20.12
C ALA A 96 2.84 -16.21 -19.51
N ALA A 97 1.95 -15.60 -20.30
CA ALA A 97 1.08 -14.53 -19.82
C ALA A 97 0.03 -15.08 -18.84
N LEU A 98 0.02 -14.54 -17.61
CA LEU A 98 -1.09 -14.76 -16.69
C LEU A 98 -2.28 -13.95 -17.19
N LEU A 99 -3.39 -14.64 -17.48
CA LEU A 99 -4.63 -14.00 -17.91
C LEU A 99 -5.59 -13.84 -16.74
N ARG A 100 -6.39 -12.79 -16.80
CA ARG A 100 -7.55 -12.53 -15.95
C ARG A 100 -8.82 -12.83 -16.74
N ALA A 101 -9.42 -13.96 -16.39
CA ALA A 101 -10.62 -14.50 -17.00
C ALA A 101 -11.87 -14.12 -16.20
N ASN A 102 -12.99 -13.85 -16.87
CA ASN A 102 -14.30 -13.58 -16.26
C ASN A 102 -14.23 -12.63 -15.06
N TYR A 103 -13.46 -11.52 -15.22
CA TYR A 103 -13.09 -10.50 -14.23
C TYR A 103 -12.28 -10.98 -13.00
N LEU A 104 -12.65 -12.10 -12.37
CA LEU A 104 -12.08 -12.56 -11.09
C LEU A 104 -11.20 -13.81 -11.20
N MET A 105 -11.40 -14.64 -12.23
CA MET A 105 -10.73 -15.93 -12.42
C MET A 105 -9.35 -15.74 -13.06
N ARG A 106 -8.47 -16.75 -12.97
CA ARG A 106 -7.16 -16.72 -13.66
C ARG A 106 -7.08 -17.74 -14.79
N GLY A 107 -6.26 -17.47 -15.79
CA GLY A 107 -6.03 -18.41 -16.88
C GLY A 107 -4.70 -18.22 -17.57
N VAL A 108 -4.52 -18.93 -18.69
CA VAL A 108 -3.39 -18.82 -19.61
C VAL A 108 -3.85 -19.21 -21.01
N HIS A 109 -3.30 -18.55 -22.03
CA HIS A 109 -3.49 -18.95 -23.43
C HIS A 109 -2.56 -20.11 -23.78
N LEU A 110 -3.08 -21.11 -24.48
CA LEU A 110 -2.37 -22.32 -24.90
C LEU A 110 -2.52 -22.51 -26.42
N SER A 111 -1.43 -22.96 -27.05
CA SER A 111 -1.43 -23.54 -28.38
C SER A 111 -2.22 -24.86 -28.43
N PRO A 112 -2.57 -25.36 -29.63
CA PRO A 112 -2.94 -26.77 -29.79
C PRO A 112 -1.78 -27.67 -29.31
N GLY A 113 -2.10 -28.74 -28.58
CA GLY A 113 -1.15 -29.74 -28.11
C GLY A 113 -1.29 -30.12 -26.63
N LYS A 114 -0.35 -30.96 -26.18
CA LYS A 114 -0.23 -31.38 -24.79
C LYS A 114 0.68 -30.43 -24.03
N HIS A 115 0.17 -29.88 -22.94
CA HIS A 115 0.87 -28.89 -22.13
C HIS A 115 0.81 -29.22 -20.64
N THR A 116 1.91 -28.91 -19.94
CA THR A 116 1.98 -28.90 -18.48
C THR A 116 2.01 -27.44 -18.01
N VAL A 117 0.95 -27.01 -17.32
CA VAL A 117 0.80 -25.64 -16.84
C VAL A 117 1.04 -25.58 -15.33
N GLU A 118 2.00 -24.79 -14.88
CA GLU A 118 2.22 -24.50 -13.45
C GLU A 118 1.85 -23.05 -13.13
N PHE A 119 0.92 -22.87 -12.19
CA PHE A 119 0.65 -21.59 -11.53
C PHE A 119 1.36 -21.58 -10.17
N LYS A 120 2.16 -20.55 -9.90
CA LYS A 120 2.96 -20.41 -8.68
C LYS A 120 2.82 -19.04 -8.05
N PHE A 121 2.53 -18.96 -6.75
CA PHE A 121 2.35 -17.70 -6.03
C PHE A 121 3.70 -17.18 -5.49
N ALA A 122 4.14 -16.04 -6.03
CA ALA A 122 5.44 -15.42 -5.77
C ALA A 122 5.29 -13.92 -5.42
N PRO A 123 4.84 -13.59 -4.19
CA PRO A 123 4.67 -12.20 -3.76
C PRO A 123 6.01 -11.46 -3.71
N ALA A 124 6.04 -10.26 -4.28
CA ALA A 124 7.24 -9.43 -4.30
C ALA A 124 7.66 -9.05 -2.87
N ALA A 125 8.92 -9.35 -2.52
CA ALA A 125 9.52 -9.03 -1.22
C ALA A 125 9.83 -7.52 -1.04
N GLY A 126 8.93 -6.63 -1.48
CA GLY A 126 9.07 -5.17 -1.36
C GLY A 126 8.83 -4.69 0.07
N SER A 127 7.73 -5.14 0.69
CA SER A 127 7.33 -4.74 2.05
C SER A 127 8.41 -5.03 3.09
N ILE A 128 8.94 -6.26 3.12
CA ILE A 128 10.00 -6.65 4.06
C ILE A 128 11.29 -5.83 3.88
N ARG A 129 11.65 -5.45 2.65
CA ARG A 129 12.80 -4.56 2.39
C ARG A 129 12.57 -3.15 2.92
N ILE A 130 11.36 -2.60 2.77
CA ILE A 130 10.99 -1.29 3.32
C ILE A 130 11.00 -1.32 4.86
N SER A 131 10.45 -2.36 5.48
CA SER A 131 10.46 -2.51 6.95
C SER A 131 11.89 -2.64 7.51
N LEU A 132 12.76 -3.41 6.86
CA LEU A 132 14.17 -3.53 7.28
C LEU A 132 14.95 -2.21 7.11
N ALA A 133 14.72 -1.48 6.01
CA ALA A 133 15.32 -0.17 5.80
C ALA A 133 14.86 0.86 6.85
N GLY A 134 13.56 0.88 7.18
CA GLY A 134 13.00 1.74 8.23
C GLY A 134 13.56 1.42 9.62
N LEU A 135 13.70 0.13 9.96
CA LEU A 135 14.28 -0.31 11.23
C LEU A 135 15.78 0.04 11.32
N GLY A 136 16.52 -0.13 10.21
CA GLY A 136 17.92 0.28 10.12
C GLY A 136 18.11 1.79 10.30
N LEU A 137 17.29 2.60 9.64
CA LEU A 137 17.30 4.06 9.79
C LEU A 137 16.95 4.49 11.23
N ALA A 138 15.95 3.87 11.85
CA ALA A 138 15.60 4.12 13.25
C ALA A 138 16.76 3.75 14.21
N GLY A 139 17.47 2.65 13.95
CA GLY A 139 18.67 2.26 14.69
C GLY A 139 19.81 3.27 14.55
N VAL A 140 20.08 3.77 13.33
CA VAL A 140 21.10 4.80 13.08
C VAL A 140 20.74 6.13 13.75
N LEU A 141 19.48 6.56 13.69
CA LEU A 141 19.01 7.77 14.37
C LEU A 141 19.06 7.64 15.90
N GLY A 142 18.69 6.48 16.44
CA GLY A 142 18.82 6.18 17.87
C GLY A 142 20.28 6.18 18.34
N ALA A 143 21.18 5.58 17.57
CA ALA A 143 22.62 5.63 17.84
C ALA A 143 23.15 7.06 17.78
N LEU A 144 22.78 7.86 16.77
CA LEU A 144 23.16 9.27 16.68
C LEU A 144 22.67 10.06 17.90
N LEU A 145 21.43 9.87 18.35
CA LEU A 145 20.91 10.57 19.55
C LEU A 145 21.62 10.18 20.86
N VAL A 146 22.25 9.01 20.92
CA VAL A 146 23.06 8.56 22.08
C VAL A 146 24.53 8.99 21.97
N PHE A 147 25.09 9.05 20.76
CA PHE A 147 26.51 9.32 20.51
C PHE A 147 26.83 10.75 20.04
N LEU A 148 25.82 11.59 19.72
CA LEU A 148 26.06 13.03 19.59
C LEU A 148 26.54 13.55 20.95
N PRO A 149 27.73 14.19 21.04
CA PRO A 149 28.17 14.78 22.29
C PRO A 149 27.18 15.88 22.64
N SER A 150 26.47 15.69 23.76
CA SER A 150 25.63 16.75 24.33
C SER A 150 26.52 17.95 24.55
N ARG A 151 26.32 19.01 23.74
CA ARG A 151 26.98 20.29 23.97
C ARG A 151 26.49 20.79 25.32
N ARG A 152 27.32 20.56 26.35
CA ARG A 152 27.26 21.29 27.61
C ARG A 152 27.13 22.76 27.22
N ARG A 153 26.14 23.44 27.80
CA ARG A 153 26.31 24.88 27.96
C ARG A 153 27.52 25.01 28.86
N GLU A 154 28.52 25.81 28.47
CA GLU A 154 29.31 26.49 29.49
C GLU A 154 28.30 27.19 30.41
N ASP A 155 28.30 26.79 31.69
CA ASP A 155 27.54 27.48 32.72
C ASP A 155 28.26 28.83 32.93
N ASP A 156 27.51 29.92 32.76
CA ASP A 156 28.01 31.30 32.75
C ASP A 156 28.67 31.62 34.11
N ASP A 157 29.97 31.99 34.10
CA ASP A 157 30.73 32.21 35.33
C ASP A 157 30.11 33.35 36.15
N GLY A 158 29.80 33.07 37.42
CA GLY A 158 29.29 34.08 38.34
C GLY A 158 30.34 35.18 38.56
N PRO A 159 29.94 36.47 38.59
CA PRO A 159 30.90 37.56 38.76
C PRO A 159 31.63 37.46 40.10
N GLU A 160 32.96 37.65 40.07
CA GLU A 160 33.82 37.58 41.24
C GLU A 160 33.39 38.58 42.34
N GLU A 161 33.35 38.12 43.60
CA GLU A 161 33.26 39.01 44.75
C GLU A 161 34.62 39.73 44.92
N VAL A 162 34.65 41.02 44.59
CA VAL A 162 35.84 41.86 44.76
C VAL A 162 35.84 42.46 46.16
N ASP A 163 36.64 41.88 47.06
CA ASP A 163 36.95 42.48 48.37
C ASP A 163 37.68 43.82 48.19
N VAL A 164 36.99 44.93 48.49
CA VAL A 164 37.56 46.28 48.46
C VAL A 164 37.90 46.71 49.88
N GLU A 165 39.19 46.81 50.20
CA GLU A 165 39.67 47.33 51.49
C GLU A 165 39.49 48.86 51.55
N ILE A 166 38.38 49.31 52.14
CA ILE A 166 38.02 50.74 52.19
C ILE A 166 38.86 51.47 53.27
N THR A 167 39.97 52.08 52.85
CA THR A 167 40.63 53.12 53.65
C THR A 167 39.80 54.41 53.57
N ILE A 168 39.19 54.82 54.69
CA ILE A 168 38.40 56.05 54.79
C ILE A 168 39.30 57.21 55.28
N PRO A 169 39.47 58.29 54.49
CA PRO A 169 39.94 59.57 55.01
C PRO A 169 38.77 60.36 55.59
N SER A 170 38.86 60.79 56.84
CA SER A 170 37.86 61.65 57.47
C SER A 170 38.06 63.12 57.09
N ASP A 171 37.00 63.78 56.64
CA ASP A 171 36.74 65.20 56.96
C ASP A 171 35.22 65.49 56.92
N ASP A 172 34.81 66.60 57.52
CA ASP A 172 33.43 66.87 57.99
C ASP A 172 32.50 67.58 56.95
N PRO A 173 31.17 67.75 57.21
CA PRO A 173 30.14 67.81 56.16
C PRO A 173 29.57 69.21 55.84
N GLU A 174 28.82 69.29 54.73
CA GLU A 174 27.73 70.29 54.59
C GLU A 174 26.50 69.76 53.82
N THR A 175 25.32 69.94 54.41
CA THR A 175 23.95 69.77 53.86
C THR A 175 23.44 71.07 53.19
N PRO A 176 22.25 71.17 52.53
CA PRO A 176 21.14 70.22 52.34
C PRO A 176 20.97 69.86 50.82
N THR A 177 19.85 69.52 50.16
CA THR A 177 18.38 69.59 50.41
C THR A 177 17.65 68.50 49.60
N ALA A 178 16.33 68.35 49.74
CA ALA A 178 15.50 67.39 49.00
C ALA A 178 14.37 68.06 48.19
N ASP A 179 14.13 67.54 46.99
CA ASP A 179 12.87 67.53 46.20
C ASP A 179 13.08 66.55 45.01
N GLU A 180 12.10 65.96 44.31
CA GLU A 180 10.62 66.03 44.35
C GLU A 180 10.04 64.60 44.03
N THR A 181 8.72 64.43 44.04
CA THR A 181 7.92 63.23 43.71
C THR A 181 8.35 62.48 42.42
N ALA A 182 8.43 61.14 42.31
CA ALA A 182 7.50 60.02 42.63
C ALA A 182 6.51 59.63 41.50
N SER A 183 5.90 58.43 41.60
CA SER A 183 4.77 57.90 40.80
C SER A 183 5.10 57.20 39.45
N LYS A 184 4.46 56.10 38.97
CA LYS A 184 3.77 54.93 39.59
C LYS A 184 3.36 53.90 38.47
N ASP A 185 2.70 52.82 38.88
CA ASP A 185 1.72 51.98 38.14
C ASP A 185 2.23 50.91 37.12
N GLU A 186 1.47 49.84 36.81
CA GLU A 186 1.01 48.69 37.65
C GLU A 186 0.04 47.76 36.84
N LEU A 187 0.24 46.42 36.88
CA LEU A 187 -0.74 45.34 36.53
C LEU A 187 -1.29 45.28 35.07
N PRO A 188 -2.16 44.29 34.69
CA PRO A 188 -2.21 42.84 35.01
C PRO A 188 -2.39 41.91 33.77
N ALA A 189 -2.47 40.59 34.02
CA ALA A 189 -2.79 39.56 33.01
C ALA A 189 -4.30 39.16 32.92
N PRO A 190 -4.79 38.73 31.73
CA PRO A 190 -6.06 37.99 31.52
C PRO A 190 -5.84 36.54 31.02
N SER A 191 -6.78 35.59 30.96
CA SER A 191 -8.06 35.33 31.66
C SER A 191 -8.54 33.87 31.35
N ARG A 192 -9.72 33.40 31.81
CA ARG A 192 -10.25 32.04 31.49
C ARG A 192 -11.79 32.00 31.44
N ARG A 193 -12.43 31.53 30.34
CA ARG A 193 -13.88 31.20 30.33
C ARG A 193 -14.31 30.13 29.30
N LYS A 194 -15.60 29.74 29.38
CA LYS A 194 -16.24 28.57 28.71
C LYS A 194 -17.42 28.99 27.81
N SER A 195 -17.82 28.13 26.85
CA SER A 195 -19.11 27.38 26.86
C SER A 195 -19.93 27.33 25.55
N ARG A 196 -20.66 26.20 25.35
CA ARG A 196 -21.99 26.06 24.66
C ARG A 196 -22.05 26.32 23.13
N SER A 197 -23.06 25.90 22.35
CA SER A 197 -24.11 24.85 22.45
C SER A 197 -25.00 24.74 21.17
N ARG A 198 -25.53 23.53 20.87
CA ARG A 198 -26.84 23.21 20.19
C ARG A 198 -27.08 23.41 18.66
N SER A 199 -27.51 22.29 18.02
CA SER A 199 -28.84 22.07 17.37
C SER A 199 -29.18 22.52 15.93
N GLY A 200 -29.60 21.56 15.07
CA GLY A 200 -30.53 21.74 13.92
C GLY A 200 -30.32 20.69 12.80
N ARG A 201 -31.17 19.69 12.51
CA ARG A 201 -32.58 19.64 12.02
C ARG A 201 -32.69 19.70 10.47
N ARG A 202 -32.63 18.58 9.74
CA ARG A 202 -33.71 17.60 9.37
C ARG A 202 -34.62 17.99 8.18
N ARG A 203 -34.43 17.32 7.03
CA ARG A 203 -35.39 16.84 5.99
C ARG A 203 -34.54 15.97 5.02
N LYS A 204 -34.94 14.80 4.49
CA LYS A 204 -36.22 14.15 4.19
C LYS A 204 -37.03 14.80 3.04
N ARG A 205 -36.75 14.34 1.84
CA ARG A 205 -37.75 13.81 0.91
C ARG A 205 -37.37 12.38 0.55
#